data_AF-A0A7G2JZP0-F1
#
_entry.id   AF-A0A7G2JZP0-F1
#
_cell.length_a   1.000
_cell.length_b   1.000
_cell.length_c   1.000
_cell.angle_alpha   90.00
_cell.angle_beta   90.00
_cell.angle_gamma   90.00
#
_symmetry.space_group_name_H-M   'P 1'
#
loop_
_entity.id
_entity.type
_entity.pdbx_description
1 polymer ?
#
loop_
_entity_poly.entity_id
_entity_poly.type
_entity_poly.pdbx_seq_one_letter_code
_entity_poly.pdbx_strand_id
1 'polypeptide(L)'
;GSAVGLGNIWRFPYTTYENGGGAFIIPYLIALLTAGIPLLFLDYAIGHRHRGGAPLSYRRFSPHFEVFGWWQMMVNVIIGLYYAVVLGWAASYTYFSFTGAWGDKPIDFFIGEFLKMGDIKNGISFEFVGMVTAPLI
;
A
#
# COMPACT_ATOMS: atom_id res chain seq x y z
N GLY A 1 -4.13 -6.62 12.78
CA GLY A 1 -4.34 -5.45 11.91
C GLY A 1 -3.40 -5.42 10.71
N SER A 2 -2.07 -5.57 10.90
CA SER A 2 -1.09 -5.33 9.82
C SER A 2 -1.12 -6.28 8.61
N ALA A 3 -1.72 -7.48 8.72
CA ALA A 3 -1.71 -8.49 7.65
C ALA A 3 -2.91 -8.37 6.69
N VAL A 4 -3.93 -7.60 7.04
CA VAL A 4 -5.10 -7.33 6.20
C VAL A 4 -5.06 -5.86 5.85
N GLY A 5 -4.68 -5.55 4.60
CA GLY A 5 -4.53 -4.18 4.11
C GLY A 5 -5.40 -3.88 2.89
N LEU A 6 -5.40 -2.62 2.46
CA LEU A 6 -6.08 -2.12 1.25
C LEU A 6 -5.76 -2.93 -0.01
N GLY A 7 -4.55 -3.51 -0.10
CA GLY A 7 -4.18 -4.41 -1.19
C GLY A 7 -5.07 -5.66 -1.33
N ASN A 8 -5.64 -6.18 -0.23
CA ASN A 8 -6.58 -7.30 -0.28
C ASN A 8 -7.96 -6.87 -0.80
N ILE A 9 -8.29 -5.58 -0.70
CA ILE A 9 -9.59 -5.02 -1.12
C ILE A 9 -9.60 -4.75 -2.63
N TRP A 10 -8.50 -4.23 -3.20
CA TRP A 10 -8.48 -3.91 -4.63
C TRP A 10 -7.61 -4.85 -5.49
N ARG A 11 -6.46 -5.33 -4.99
CA ARG A 11 -5.46 -6.01 -5.84
C ARG A 11 -5.76 -7.49 -5.95
N PHE A 12 -6.10 -8.12 -4.83
CA PHE A 12 -6.46 -9.53 -4.79
C PHE A 12 -7.64 -9.87 -5.73
N PRO A 13 -8.80 -9.19 -5.66
CA PRO A 13 -9.91 -9.51 -6.56
C PRO A 13 -9.59 -9.22 -8.03
N TYR A 14 -8.87 -8.12 -8.31
CA TYR A 14 -8.44 -7.77 -9.66
C TYR A 14 -7.55 -8.86 -10.28
N THR A 15 -6.49 -9.26 -9.57
CA THR A 15 -5.57 -10.31 -10.04
C THR A 15 -6.27 -11.67 -10.14
N THR A 16 -7.16 -11.99 -9.18
CA THR A 16 -7.95 -13.24 -9.22
C THR A 16 -8.84 -13.26 -10.47
N TYR A 17 -9.52 -12.16 -10.77
CA TYR A 17 -10.38 -12.05 -11.96
C TYR A 17 -9.60 -12.25 -13.26
N GLU A 18 -8.46 -11.58 -13.43
CA GLU A 18 -7.63 -11.71 -14.65
C GLU A 18 -7.02 -13.10 -14.82
N ASN A 19 -6.74 -13.82 -13.73
CA ASN A 19 -6.06 -15.12 -13.75
C ASN A 19 -7.01 -16.33 -13.65
N GLY A 20 -8.25 -16.18 -14.13
CA GLY A 20 -9.21 -17.28 -14.20
C GLY A 20 -10.14 -17.40 -12.99
N GLY A 21 -10.36 -16.31 -12.27
CA GLY A 21 -11.32 -16.22 -11.16
C GLY A 21 -11.00 -17.21 -10.05
N GLY A 22 -11.98 -18.02 -9.66
CA GLY A 22 -11.84 -19.00 -8.57
C GLY A 22 -10.71 -20.02 -8.78
N ALA A 23 -10.30 -20.31 -10.02
CA ALA A 23 -9.21 -21.23 -10.29
C ALA A 23 -7.85 -20.71 -9.78
N PHE A 24 -7.66 -19.39 -9.72
CA PHE A 24 -6.45 -18.75 -9.20
C PHE A 24 -6.22 -19.01 -7.70
N ILE A 25 -7.26 -19.41 -6.96
CA ILE A 25 -7.14 -19.69 -5.52
C ILE A 25 -6.23 -20.90 -5.27
N ILE A 26 -6.22 -21.90 -6.15
CA ILE A 26 -5.40 -23.11 -5.99
C ILE A 26 -3.89 -22.77 -5.99
N PRO A 27 -3.32 -22.12 -7.04
CA PRO A 27 -1.92 -21.72 -7.02
C PRO A 27 -1.61 -20.70 -5.93
N TYR A 28 -2.55 -19.80 -5.60
CA TYR A 28 -2.39 -18.85 -4.49
C TYR A 28 -2.20 -19.56 -3.15
N LEU A 29 -3.01 -20.58 -2.85
CA LEU A 29 -2.88 -21.37 -1.62
C LEU A 29 -1.57 -22.16 -1.57
N ILE A 30 -1.15 -22.76 -2.69
CA ILE A 30 0.12 -23.47 -2.76
C ILE A 30 1.28 -22.51 -2.47
N ALA A 31 1.32 -21.34 -3.12
CA ALA A 31 2.34 -20.33 -2.88
C ALA A 31 2.32 -19.79 -1.43
N LEU A 32 1.13 -19.61 -0.84
CA LEU A 32 0.98 -19.18 0.54
C LEU A 32 1.56 -20.21 1.51
N LEU A 33 1.24 -21.49 1.34
CA LEU A 33 1.70 -22.57 2.22
C LEU A 33 3.21 -22.84 2.08
N THR A 34 3.74 -22.73 0.86
CA THR A 34 5.14 -23.10 0.56
C THR A 34 6.14 -21.96 0.69
N ALA A 35 5.75 -20.72 0.40
CA ALA A 35 6.62 -19.57 0.46
C ALA A 35 6.16 -18.56 1.51
N GLY A 36 4.87 -18.21 1.52
CA GLY A 36 4.33 -17.18 2.41
C GLY A 36 4.51 -17.50 3.89
N ILE A 37 4.02 -18.66 4.33
CA ILE A 37 4.11 -19.09 5.73
C ILE A 37 5.57 -19.30 6.16
N PRO A 38 6.44 -20.02 5.41
CA PRO A 38 7.83 -20.20 5.81
C PRO A 38 8.63 -18.90 5.92
N LEU A 39 8.44 -17.95 4.99
CA LEU A 39 9.10 -16.64 5.07
C LEU A 39 8.63 -15.84 6.28
N LEU A 40 7.33 -15.87 6.58
CA LEU A 40 6.78 -15.21 7.77
C LEU A 40 7.37 -15.80 9.07
N PHE A 41 7.50 -17.13 9.14
CA PHE A 41 8.16 -17.78 10.27
C PHE A 41 9.63 -17.43 10.38
N LEU A 42 10.35 -17.32 9.26
CA LEU A 42 11.75 -16.91 9.24
C LEU A 42 11.92 -15.49 9.82
N ASP A 43 11.14 -14.53 9.34
CA ASP A 43 11.21 -13.15 9.81
C ASP A 43 10.82 -13.05 11.29
N TYR A 44 9.81 -13.80 11.72
CA TYR A 44 9.42 -13.87 13.13
C TYR A 44 10.53 -14.48 14.00
N ALA A 45 11.17 -15.57 13.55
CA ALA A 45 12.26 -16.21 14.28
C ALA A 45 13.48 -15.29 14.42
N ILE A 46 13.86 -14.57 13.36
CA ILE A 46 14.95 -13.59 13.38
C ILE A 46 14.61 -12.43 14.34
N GLY A 47 13.41 -11.88 14.24
CA GLY A 47 12.93 -10.82 15.13
C GLY A 47 12.89 -11.26 16.60
N HIS A 48 12.41 -12.47 16.88
CA HIS A 48 12.31 -13.01 18.23
C HIS A 48 13.68 -13.31 18.85
N ARG A 49 14.61 -13.88 18.06
CA ARG A 49 15.98 -14.20 18.53
C ARG A 49 16.81 -12.96 18.81
N HIS A 50 16.72 -11.94 17.95
CA HIS A 50 17.60 -10.78 18.02
C HIS A 50 16.97 -9.56 18.71
N ARG A 51 15.65 -9.56 18.97
CA ARG A 51 14.90 -8.55 19.75
C ARG A 51 15.32 -7.10 19.42
N GLY A 52 15.42 -6.79 18.13
CA GLY A 52 15.81 -5.47 17.63
C GLY A 52 15.02 -5.09 16.37
N GLY A 53 15.13 -3.83 15.94
CA GLY A 53 14.58 -3.38 14.66
C GLY A 53 15.18 -4.15 13.47
N ALA A 54 14.51 -4.15 12.31
CA ALA A 54 14.92 -4.90 11.12
C ALA A 54 16.43 -4.81 10.81
N PRO A 55 17.06 -3.63 10.64
CA PRO A 55 18.50 -3.53 10.36
C PRO A 55 19.38 -4.09 11.49
N LEU A 56 19.01 -3.88 12.75
CA LEU A 56 19.79 -4.37 13.90
C LEU A 56 19.69 -5.89 14.06
N SER A 57 18.54 -6.48 13.77
CA SER A 57 18.32 -7.92 13.84
C SER A 57 19.08 -8.66 12.74
N TYR A 58 19.09 -8.15 11.51
CA TYR A 58 19.91 -8.73 10.43
C TYR A 58 21.41 -8.54 10.66
N ARG A 59 21.85 -7.41 11.22
CA ARG A 59 23.26 -7.20 11.60
C ARG A 59 23.75 -8.21 12.65
N ARG A 60 22.90 -8.55 13.63
CA ARG A 60 23.20 -9.57 14.66
C ARG A 60 23.20 -11.00 14.11
N PHE A 61 22.51 -11.23 12.98
CA PHE A 61 22.56 -12.50 12.26
C PHE A 61 23.86 -12.62 11.45
N SER A 62 24.17 -11.61 10.63
CA SER A 62 25.46 -11.49 9.95
C SER A 62 25.65 -10.05 9.43
N PRO A 63 26.86 -9.47 9.56
CA PRO A 63 27.13 -8.10 9.15
C PRO A 63 26.89 -7.85 7.65
N HIS A 64 26.98 -8.88 6.79
CA HIS A 64 26.68 -8.75 5.36
C HIS A 64 25.18 -8.60 5.06
N PHE A 65 24.31 -9.07 5.96
CA PHE A 65 22.86 -9.01 5.79
C PHE A 65 22.25 -7.72 6.36
N GLU A 66 23.05 -6.84 6.97
CA GLU A 66 22.57 -5.55 7.48
C GLU A 66 21.92 -4.70 6.37
N VAL A 67 22.48 -4.73 5.16
CA VAL A 67 21.93 -4.03 3.98
C VAL A 67 20.49 -4.46 3.68
N PHE A 68 20.16 -5.74 3.89
CA PHE A 68 18.82 -6.26 3.67
C PHE A 68 17.80 -5.67 4.65
N GLY A 69 18.19 -5.48 5.92
CA GLY A 69 17.34 -4.83 6.91
C GLY A 69 17.11 -3.34 6.64
N TRP A 70 18.12 -2.63 6.14
CA TRP A 70 17.97 -1.24 5.68
C TRP A 70 17.07 -1.12 4.45
N TRP A 71 17.19 -2.06 3.51
CA TRP A 71 16.31 -2.13 2.34
C TRP A 71 14.85 -2.33 2.74
N GLN A 72 14.57 -3.28 3.64
CA GLN A 72 13.21 -3.49 4.17
C GLN A 72 12.64 -2.21 4.81
N MET A 73 13.46 -1.48 5.57
CA MET A 73 13.03 -0.23 6.20
C MET A 73 12.72 0.86 5.18
N MET A 74 13.54 1.02 4.13
CA MET A 74 13.26 1.93 3.02
C MET A 74 11.94 1.60 2.32
N VAL A 75 11.72 0.32 1.99
CA VAL A 75 10.48 -0.13 1.33
C VAL A 75 9.27 0.17 2.22
N ASN A 76 9.38 -0.05 3.53
CA ASN A 76 8.31 0.26 4.47
C ASN A 76 7.96 1.77 4.50
N VAL A 77 8.96 2.66 4.45
CA VAL A 77 8.73 4.11 4.40
C VAL A 77 8.03 4.51 3.10
N ILE A 78 8.47 3.99 1.96
CA ILE A 78 7.85 4.29 0.65
C ILE A 78 6.40 3.82 0.62
N ILE A 79 6.15 2.59 1.08
CA ILE A 79 4.81 2.01 1.16
C ILE A 79 3.93 2.80 2.14
N GLY A 80 4.48 3.22 3.28
CA GLY A 80 3.78 4.05 4.26
C GLY A 80 3.33 5.39 3.68
N LEU A 81 4.20 6.07 2.91
CA LEU A 81 3.86 7.32 2.23
C LEU A 81 2.74 7.12 1.20
N TYR A 82 2.84 6.07 0.38
CA TYR A 82 1.80 5.73 -0.59
C TYR A 82 0.44 5.48 0.09
N TYR A 83 0.42 4.69 1.17
CA TYR A 83 -0.81 4.41 1.90
C TYR A 83 -1.37 5.63 2.64
N ALA A 84 -0.53 6.53 3.14
CA ALA A 84 -0.98 7.76 3.77
C ALA A 84 -1.80 8.61 2.79
N VAL A 85 -1.32 8.76 1.54
CA VAL A 85 -2.04 9.48 0.48
C VAL A 85 -3.40 8.83 0.19
N VAL A 86 -3.44 7.51 0.03
CA VAL A 86 -4.69 6.77 -0.21
C VAL A 86 -5.67 6.91 0.95
N LEU A 87 -5.20 6.84 2.19
CA LEU A 87 -6.03 7.05 3.37
C LEU A 87 -6.57 8.48 3.42
N GLY A 88 -5.78 9.47 3.01
CA GLY A 88 -6.23 10.85 2.88
C GLY A 88 -7.40 10.98 1.90
N TRP A 89 -7.31 10.31 0.74
CA TRP A 89 -8.43 10.25 -0.21
C TRP A 89 -9.66 9.56 0.40
N ALA A 90 -9.48 8.42 1.07
CA ALA A 90 -10.59 7.71 1.71
C ALA A 90 -11.28 8.56 2.79
N ALA A 91 -10.52 9.34 3.58
CA ALA A 91 -11.05 10.26 4.57
C ALA A 91 -11.87 11.39 3.92
N SER A 92 -11.35 12.02 2.87
CA SER A 92 -12.09 13.05 2.11
C SER A 92 -13.36 12.50 1.48
N TYR A 93 -13.31 11.31 0.88
CA TYR A 93 -14.51 10.64 0.35
C TYR A 93 -15.49 10.24 1.45
N THR A 94 -15.03 9.91 2.65
CA THR A 94 -15.94 9.68 3.78
C THR A 94 -16.69 10.96 4.13
N TYR A 95 -16.05 12.13 4.09
CA TYR A 95 -16.72 13.41 4.28
C TYR A 95 -17.69 13.73 3.12
N PHE A 96 -17.28 13.51 1.87
CA PHE A 96 -18.15 13.70 0.70
C PHE A 96 -19.35 12.74 0.65
N SER A 97 -19.31 11.64 1.39
CA SER A 97 -20.44 10.71 1.50
C SER A 97 -21.66 11.32 2.19
N PHE A 98 -21.46 12.28 3.10
CA PHE A 98 -22.55 12.97 3.77
C PHE A 98 -23.27 13.97 2.86
N THR A 99 -22.58 14.51 1.85
CA THR A 99 -23.12 15.50 0.92
C THR A 99 -23.45 14.93 -0.47
N GLY A 100 -23.04 13.69 -0.76
CA GLY A 100 -23.27 13.05 -2.07
C GLY A 100 -22.54 13.73 -3.22
N ALA A 101 -21.40 14.39 -2.95
CA ALA A 101 -20.77 15.34 -3.87
C ALA A 101 -20.28 14.73 -5.21
N TRP A 102 -20.11 13.41 -5.31
CA TRP A 102 -19.55 12.74 -6.50
C TRP A 102 -20.55 12.50 -7.64
N GLY A 103 -21.86 12.70 -7.41
CA GLY A 103 -22.90 12.62 -8.46
C GLY A 103 -22.88 11.31 -9.27
N ASP A 104 -23.28 11.40 -10.55
CA ASP A 104 -23.39 10.25 -11.47
C ASP A 104 -22.06 9.85 -12.13
N LYS A 105 -21.00 10.67 -12.00
CA LYS A 105 -19.68 10.46 -12.64
C LYS A 105 -18.52 10.58 -11.64
N PRO A 106 -18.32 9.57 -10.78
CA PRO A 106 -17.35 9.64 -9.68
C PRO A 106 -15.88 9.73 -10.12
N ILE A 107 -15.54 9.19 -11.31
CA ILE A 107 -14.18 9.26 -11.86
C ILE A 107 -13.84 10.67 -12.36
N ASP A 108 -14.78 11.35 -13.01
CA ASP A 108 -14.57 12.71 -13.52
C ASP A 108 -14.43 13.70 -12.35
N PHE A 109 -15.22 13.50 -11.29
CA PHE A 109 -15.09 14.24 -10.02
C PHE A 109 -13.73 14.02 -9.36
N PHE A 110 -13.24 12.77 -9.31
CA PHE A 110 -11.94 12.45 -8.71
C PHE A 110 -10.78 13.12 -9.45
N ILE A 111 -10.75 13.01 -10.77
CA ILE A 111 -9.62 13.48 -11.60
C ILE A 111 -9.68 15.01 -11.78
N GLY A 112 -10.86 15.55 -12.05
CA GLY A 112 -11.06 16.95 -12.38
C GLY A 112 -11.14 17.87 -11.16
N GLU A 113 -12.01 17.57 -10.20
CA GLU A 113 -12.29 18.49 -9.08
C GLU A 113 -11.46 18.18 -7.83
N PHE A 114 -11.28 16.90 -7.52
CA PHE A 114 -10.60 16.48 -6.30
C PHE A 114 -9.07 16.48 -6.45
N LEU A 115 -8.53 15.78 -7.45
CA LEU A 115 -7.10 15.76 -7.72
C LEU A 115 -6.61 17.01 -8.47
N LYS A 116 -7.51 17.70 -9.20
CA LYS A 116 -7.17 18.78 -10.14
C LYS A 116 -6.00 18.40 -11.04
N MET A 117 -6.10 17.22 -11.66
CA MET A 117 -5.03 16.69 -12.49
C MET A 117 -4.82 17.61 -13.70
N GLY A 118 -3.67 18.28 -13.75
CA GLY A 118 -3.30 19.14 -14.87
C GLY A 118 -3.15 18.36 -16.18
N ASP A 119 -3.47 19.01 -17.30
CA ASP A 119 -3.30 18.41 -18.63
C ASP A 119 -1.81 18.08 -18.86
N ILE A 120 -1.52 16.82 -19.19
CA ILE A 120 -0.16 16.28 -19.38
C ILE A 120 0.61 17.08 -20.45
N LYS A 121 -0.11 17.77 -21.35
CA LYS A 121 0.46 18.66 -22.37
C LYS A 121 1.09 19.95 -21.82
N ASN A 122 0.70 20.39 -20.62
CA ASN A 122 1.15 21.64 -20.00
C ASN A 122 2.25 21.45 -18.93
N GLY A 123 2.74 20.22 -18.72
CA GLY A 123 3.85 19.95 -17.80
C GLY A 123 3.43 19.79 -16.33
N ILE A 124 4.34 20.06 -15.40
CA ILE A 124 4.12 19.94 -13.95
C ILE A 124 3.38 21.19 -13.45
N SER A 125 2.13 21.03 -13.00
CA SER A 125 1.36 22.08 -12.34
C SER A 125 1.75 22.20 -10.87
N PHE A 126 2.22 23.38 -10.44
CA PHE A 126 2.49 23.69 -9.03
C PHE A 126 1.26 24.27 -8.30
N GLU A 127 0.05 24.08 -8.84
CA GLU A 127 -1.17 24.50 -8.14
C GLU A 127 -1.34 23.70 -6.85
N PHE A 128 -1.43 24.41 -5.73
CA PHE A 128 -1.63 23.80 -4.43
C PHE A 128 -3.07 23.29 -4.29
N VAL A 129 -3.23 21.97 -4.26
CA VAL A 129 -4.53 21.32 -4.06
C VAL A 129 -4.77 21.10 -2.57
N GLY A 130 -5.27 22.14 -1.90
CA GLY A 130 -5.57 22.13 -0.46
C GLY A 130 -6.50 21.01 -0.01
N MET A 131 -7.39 20.56 -0.90
CA MET A 131 -8.37 19.50 -0.61
C MET A 131 -7.74 18.09 -0.51
N VAL A 132 -6.58 17.88 -1.14
CA VAL A 132 -5.82 16.63 -1.08
C VAL A 132 -4.80 16.65 0.06
N THR A 133 -4.29 17.83 0.41
CA THR A 133 -3.30 18.00 1.50
C THR A 133 -3.95 18.12 2.88
N ALA A 134 -5.17 18.65 3.00
CA ALA A 134 -5.90 18.76 4.26
C ALA A 134 -6.04 17.46 5.07
N PRO A 135 -6.33 16.28 4.48
CA PRO A 135 -6.40 15.02 5.24
C PRO A 135 -5.02 14.38 5.50
N LEU A 136 -3.92 14.95 4.99
CA LEU A 136 -2.55 14.44 5.16
C LEU A 136 -1.76 15.18 6.23
N ILE A 137 -2.30 16.26 6.78
CA ILE A 137 -1.77 17.07 7.89
C ILE A 137 -2.52 16.70 9.18
#